data_AF-A0A943XN78-F1
#
_entry.id   AF-A0A943XN78-F1
#
_cell.length_a   1.000
_cell.length_b   1.000
_cell.length_c   1.000
_cell.angle_alpha   90.00
_cell.angle_beta   90.00
_cell.angle_gamma   90.00
#
_symmetry.space_group_name_H-M   'P 1'
#
loop_
_entity.id
_entity.type
_entity.pdbx_description
1 polymer ?
#
loop_
_entity_poly.entity_id
_entity_poly.type
_entity_poly.pdbx_seq_one_letter_code
_entity_poly.pdbx_strand_id
1 'polypeptide(L)'
;MNKAIYIFAYLFLLLAGAALFFEIQLNGKRAELTDRNRMQEDYLVKIAKTIEKVEPDKNASFEIQKDASAVENKDIAPEMENILDEYPASLEQSNLETYNWENSRDLLRSIYVIDPMTGKPMMDGNQPQTRGSDEQKLLEQLFNSAKEQQTRLNNTRAQLAEMRKKLEEVVQELNKIKPEARKDKVTIDDKNTRIAKLEEEKALCEDEIKKLKGQIDELNREITSLRDEVQTAKNETEAAKEELAKEQKKTEQLKMLVKELIAEANARASKGGRSAVTSITNGDKGKIVHADNNFMYVIVEFSDEAIKELKGEDFSRPLPMLELSVRRNGYAGQAGELVGRIRLRQEVKGKNFIICDILGEWEQAKLEKGDIIVAD
;
A
#
# COMPACT_ATOMS: atom_id res chain seq x y z
N MET A 1 28.44 -29.01 140.84
CA MET A 1 27.73 -29.62 139.69
C MET A 1 26.69 -28.71 139.05
N ASN A 2 25.83 -28.00 139.81
CA ASN A 2 24.74 -27.20 139.23
C ASN A 2 25.17 -26.11 138.22
N LYS A 3 26.27 -25.37 138.46
CA LYS A 3 26.73 -24.31 137.53
C LYS A 3 27.15 -24.83 136.15
N ALA A 4 27.78 -26.00 136.08
CA ALA A 4 28.18 -26.62 134.81
C ALA A 4 26.96 -27.07 133.98
N ILE A 5 25.93 -27.61 134.66
CA ILE A 5 24.68 -28.01 134.01
C ILE A 5 23.95 -26.80 133.42
N TYR A 6 23.91 -25.66 134.12
CA TYR A 6 23.34 -24.43 133.57
C TYR A 6 24.11 -23.94 132.34
N ILE A 7 25.44 -23.99 132.36
CA ILE A 7 26.27 -23.61 131.19
C ILE A 7 25.96 -24.53 129.99
N PHE A 8 25.88 -25.84 130.20
CA PHE A 8 25.50 -26.78 129.14
C PHE A 8 24.07 -26.56 128.64
N ALA A 9 23.12 -26.24 129.51
CA ALA A 9 21.74 -25.93 129.13
C ALA A 9 21.67 -24.65 128.27
N TYR A 10 22.40 -23.59 128.64
CA TYR A 10 22.48 -22.37 127.83
C TYR A 10 23.17 -22.60 126.49
N LEU A 11 24.24 -23.41 126.46
CA LEU A 11 24.95 -23.76 125.24
C LEU A 11 24.08 -24.62 124.29
N PHE A 12 23.32 -25.55 124.85
CA PHE A 12 22.35 -26.35 124.09
C PHE A 12 21.21 -25.49 123.54
N LEU A 13 20.70 -24.54 124.33
CA LEU A 13 19.64 -23.61 123.90
C LEU A 13 20.14 -22.66 122.81
N LEU A 14 21.40 -22.20 122.89
CA LEU A 14 22.06 -21.43 121.82
C LEU A 14 22.24 -22.25 120.55
N LEU A 15 22.70 -23.50 120.65
CA LEU A 15 22.86 -24.40 119.51
C LEU A 15 21.51 -24.75 118.86
N ALA A 16 20.47 -24.99 119.65
CA ALA A 16 19.11 -25.23 119.17
C ALA A 16 18.53 -23.98 118.48
N GLY A 17 18.77 -22.79 119.03
CA GLY A 17 18.40 -21.52 118.41
C GLY A 17 19.12 -21.28 117.08
N ALA A 18 20.42 -21.59 117.02
CA ALA A 18 21.20 -21.50 115.78
C ALA A 18 20.71 -22.52 114.72
N ALA A 19 20.39 -23.75 115.13
CA ALA A 19 19.86 -24.77 114.24
C ALA A 19 18.50 -24.35 113.64
N LEU A 20 17.58 -23.83 114.46
CA LEU A 20 16.30 -23.28 114.00
C LEU A 20 16.49 -22.12 113.03
N PHE A 21 17.43 -21.21 113.32
CA PHE A 21 17.74 -20.10 112.41
C PHE A 21 18.25 -20.59 111.05
N PHE A 22 19.16 -21.58 111.04
CA PHE A 22 19.64 -22.18 109.80
C PHE A 22 18.54 -22.94 109.06
N GLU A 23 17.65 -23.63 109.75
CA GLU A 23 16.50 -24.31 109.15
C GLU A 23 15.54 -23.32 108.48
N ILE A 24 15.25 -22.19 109.12
CA ILE A 24 14.42 -21.12 108.54
C ILE A 24 15.08 -20.53 107.29
N GLN A 25 16.39 -20.22 107.34
CA GLN A 25 17.10 -19.73 106.15
C GLN A 25 17.18 -20.77 105.03
N LEU A 26 17.35 -22.04 105.36
CA LEU A 26 17.42 -23.12 104.37
C LEU A 26 16.07 -23.36 103.70
N ASN A 27 14.97 -23.32 104.46
CA ASN A 27 13.61 -23.42 103.91
C ASN A 27 13.27 -22.21 103.03
N GLY A 28 13.69 -21.00 103.41
CA GLY A 28 13.57 -19.81 102.55
C GLY A 28 14.31 -19.97 101.22
N LYS A 29 15.55 -20.44 101.23
CA LYS A 29 16.34 -20.70 100.01
C LYS A 29 15.75 -21.83 99.15
N ARG A 30 15.20 -22.89 99.76
CA ARG A 30 14.52 -23.98 99.03
C ARG A 30 13.26 -23.48 98.31
N ALA A 31 12.49 -22.61 98.95
CA ALA A 31 11.33 -21.98 98.31
C ALA A 31 11.78 -21.12 97.11
N GLU A 32 12.79 -20.27 97.28
CA GLU A 32 13.33 -19.43 96.19
C GLU A 32 13.83 -20.26 94.99
N LEU A 33 14.51 -21.38 95.22
CA LEU A 33 14.96 -22.29 94.16
C LEU A 33 13.81 -22.97 93.43
N THR A 34 12.76 -23.37 94.16
CA THR A 34 11.58 -24.00 93.58
C THR A 34 10.84 -23.01 92.68
N ASP A 35 10.70 -21.76 93.13
CA ASP A 35 10.06 -20.70 92.36
C ASP A 35 10.86 -20.34 91.11
N ARG A 36 12.20 -20.30 91.19
CA ARG A 36 13.09 -20.08 90.03
C ARG A 36 12.99 -21.18 88.98
N ASN A 37 13.01 -22.45 89.39
CA ASN A 37 12.88 -23.57 88.45
C ASN A 37 11.52 -23.56 87.75
N ARG A 38 10.44 -23.27 88.49
CA ARG A 38 9.11 -23.11 87.92
C ARG A 38 9.05 -21.96 86.92
N MET A 39 9.73 -20.86 87.21
CA MET A 39 9.83 -19.72 86.29
C MET A 39 10.56 -20.07 84.99
N GLN A 40 11.72 -20.74 85.08
CA GLN A 40 12.43 -21.23 83.89
C GLN A 40 11.56 -22.19 83.05
N GLU A 41 10.88 -23.13 83.70
CA GLU A 41 9.92 -24.05 83.06
C GLU A 41 8.84 -23.27 82.29
N ASP A 42 8.22 -22.28 82.94
CA ASP A 42 7.17 -21.46 82.33
C ASP A 42 7.68 -20.67 81.11
N TYR A 43 8.88 -20.09 81.17
CA TYR A 43 9.46 -19.36 80.03
C TYR A 43 9.89 -20.29 78.90
N LEU A 44 10.45 -21.47 79.20
CA LEU A 44 10.77 -22.47 78.17
C LEU A 44 9.52 -22.94 77.43
N VAL A 45 8.42 -23.21 78.16
CA VAL A 45 7.13 -23.55 77.54
C VAL A 45 6.60 -22.41 76.67
N LYS A 46 6.77 -21.15 77.11
CA LYS A 46 6.36 -19.97 76.32
C LYS A 46 7.19 -19.81 75.04
N ILE A 47 8.51 -19.96 75.12
CA ILE A 47 9.42 -19.87 73.97
C ILE A 47 9.18 -21.03 72.99
N ALA A 48 8.91 -22.24 73.49
CA ALA A 48 8.60 -23.39 72.64
C ALA A 48 7.41 -23.10 71.70
N LYS A 49 6.38 -22.40 72.19
CA LYS A 49 5.21 -22.00 71.38
C LYS A 49 5.54 -21.00 70.26
N THR A 50 6.70 -20.36 70.28
CA THR A 50 7.17 -19.48 69.20
C THR A 50 8.04 -20.18 68.16
N ILE A 51 8.43 -21.44 68.40
CA ILE A 51 9.29 -22.21 67.51
C ILE A 51 8.45 -23.21 66.71
N GLU A 52 8.57 -23.14 65.38
CA GLU A 52 7.92 -24.05 64.45
C GLU A 52 8.47 -25.48 64.62
N LYS A 53 7.56 -26.45 64.77
CA LYS A 53 7.84 -27.88 64.95
C LYS A 53 7.91 -28.61 63.61
N VAL A 54 7.12 -28.16 62.64
CA VAL A 54 7.00 -28.77 61.32
C VAL A 54 7.72 -27.89 60.30
N GLU A 55 8.51 -28.52 59.43
CA GLU A 55 9.10 -27.80 58.29
C GLU A 55 8.02 -27.44 57.27
N PRO A 56 8.12 -26.29 56.59
CA PRO A 56 7.20 -25.97 55.51
C PRO A 56 7.32 -27.00 54.39
N ASP A 57 6.20 -27.29 53.72
CA ASP A 57 6.17 -28.21 52.59
C ASP A 57 6.97 -27.64 51.41
N LYS A 58 8.13 -28.25 51.14
CA LYS A 58 9.07 -27.86 50.08
C LYS A 58 8.58 -28.23 48.69
N ASN A 59 7.57 -29.09 48.58
CA ASN A 59 7.00 -29.51 47.30
C ASN A 59 5.83 -28.62 46.86
N ALA A 60 5.40 -27.68 47.69
CA ALA A 60 4.40 -26.70 47.29
C ALA A 60 4.92 -25.86 46.11
N SER A 61 4.07 -25.65 45.11
CA SER A 61 4.37 -24.80 43.96
C SER A 61 3.20 -23.86 43.69
N PHE A 62 3.50 -22.76 43.01
CA PHE A 62 2.49 -21.84 42.48
C PHE A 62 2.64 -21.74 40.97
N GLU A 63 1.53 -21.51 40.30
CA GLU A 63 1.51 -21.37 38.84
C GLU A 63 0.92 -20.00 38.48
N ILE A 64 1.72 -19.17 37.82
CA ILE A 64 1.27 -17.94 37.17
C ILE A 64 1.75 -17.98 35.73
N GLN A 65 0.82 -18.20 34.81
CA GLN A 65 1.09 -18.33 33.39
C GLN A 65 1.11 -16.95 32.71
N LYS A 66 2.26 -16.55 32.18
CA LYS A 66 2.45 -15.29 31.46
C LYS A 66 2.70 -15.57 29.98
N ASP A 67 2.06 -14.79 29.11
CA ASP A 67 2.37 -14.76 27.67
C ASP A 67 3.82 -14.28 27.50
N ALA A 68 4.70 -15.19 27.08
CA ALA A 68 6.11 -14.95 26.82
C ALA A 68 6.36 -14.49 25.36
N SER A 69 5.40 -14.70 24.47
CA SER A 69 5.55 -14.36 23.07
C SER A 69 5.68 -12.86 22.83
N ALA A 70 6.41 -12.51 21.77
CA ALA A 70 6.60 -11.14 21.35
C ALA A 70 5.30 -10.51 20.80
N VAL A 71 5.20 -9.18 20.89
CA VAL A 71 4.10 -8.41 20.29
C VAL A 71 4.51 -8.04 18.87
N GLU A 72 4.28 -8.95 17.93
CA GLU A 72 4.53 -8.78 16.50
C GLU A 72 3.24 -8.50 15.72
N ASN A 73 3.38 -8.11 14.45
CA ASN A 73 2.28 -7.88 13.51
C ASN A 73 1.67 -9.20 12.98
N LYS A 74 1.47 -10.17 13.86
CA LYS A 74 0.92 -11.48 13.53
C LYS A 74 0.01 -11.93 14.66
N ASP A 75 -1.12 -12.51 14.29
CA ASP A 75 -1.97 -13.19 15.26
C ASP A 75 -1.40 -14.60 15.47
N ILE A 76 -0.93 -14.86 16.69
CA ILE A 76 -0.30 -16.13 17.08
C ILE A 76 -0.96 -16.65 18.35
N ALA A 77 -1.00 -17.98 18.48
CA ALA A 77 -1.28 -18.59 19.78
C ALA A 77 -0.11 -18.26 20.74
N PRO A 78 -0.38 -17.67 21.92
CA PRO A 78 0.68 -17.27 22.83
C PRO A 78 1.37 -18.48 23.46
N GLU A 79 2.68 -18.42 23.54
CA GLU A 79 3.50 -19.31 24.37
C GLU A 79 3.41 -18.82 25.82
N MET A 80 2.99 -19.71 26.70
CA MET A 80 2.80 -19.40 28.12
C MET A 80 3.99 -19.92 28.93
N GLU A 81 4.48 -19.09 29.84
CA GLU A 81 5.58 -19.40 30.75
C GLU A 81 5.13 -19.26 32.21
N ASN A 82 5.46 -20.23 33.06
CA ASN A 82 5.23 -20.11 34.50
C ASN A 82 6.33 -19.24 35.13
N ILE A 83 5.99 -18.01 35.53
CA ILE A 83 6.97 -17.08 36.10
C ILE A 83 7.33 -17.39 37.56
N LEU A 84 6.67 -18.36 38.18
CA LEU A 84 6.93 -18.80 39.56
C LEU A 84 7.58 -20.19 39.63
N ASP A 85 8.09 -20.73 38.52
CA ASP A 85 8.68 -22.08 38.49
C ASP A 85 9.85 -22.24 39.47
N GLU A 86 10.69 -21.20 39.59
CA GLU A 86 11.80 -21.16 40.54
C GLU A 86 11.41 -20.62 41.94
N TYR A 87 10.17 -20.15 42.12
CA TYR A 87 9.77 -19.52 43.37
C TYR A 87 9.34 -20.56 44.41
N PRO A 88 10.02 -20.65 45.57
CA PRO A 88 9.68 -21.64 46.59
C PRO A 88 8.41 -21.23 47.34
N ALA A 89 7.29 -21.88 47.02
CA ALA A 89 5.99 -21.60 47.67
C ALA A 89 6.00 -21.86 49.19
N SER A 90 6.96 -22.65 49.69
CA SER A 90 7.21 -22.85 51.11
C SER A 90 7.45 -21.54 51.88
N LEU A 91 7.92 -20.48 51.21
CA LEU A 91 8.14 -19.18 51.83
C LEU A 91 6.86 -18.45 52.24
N GLU A 92 5.70 -18.82 51.72
CA GLU A 92 4.41 -18.19 52.06
C GLU A 92 3.61 -18.98 53.11
N GLN A 93 4.07 -20.18 53.49
CA GLN A 93 3.36 -21.02 54.44
C GLN A 93 3.42 -20.43 55.85
N SER A 94 2.26 -20.09 56.39
CA SER A 94 2.09 -19.49 57.71
C SER A 94 1.35 -20.42 58.67
N ASN A 95 1.41 -20.11 59.97
CA ASN A 95 0.72 -20.86 61.03
C ASN A 95 1.10 -22.36 61.09
N LEU A 96 2.38 -22.66 60.84
CA LEU A 96 2.92 -24.00 61.05
C LEU A 96 2.77 -24.40 62.52
N GLU A 97 2.57 -25.70 62.77
CA GLU A 97 2.48 -26.23 64.12
C GLU A 97 3.75 -25.88 64.90
N THR A 98 3.61 -25.32 66.10
CA THR A 98 4.74 -24.98 67.00
C THR A 98 4.89 -26.01 68.11
N TYR A 99 6.06 -26.02 68.77
CA TYR A 99 6.26 -26.92 69.90
C TYR A 99 5.30 -26.59 71.06
N ASN A 100 4.62 -27.61 71.58
CA ASN A 100 3.83 -27.50 72.79
C ASN A 100 4.41 -28.38 73.90
N TRP A 101 5.15 -27.75 74.82
CA TRP A 101 5.78 -28.43 75.96
C TRP A 101 4.94 -28.38 77.25
N GLU A 102 3.68 -27.93 77.21
CA GLU A 102 2.82 -27.92 78.40
C GLU A 102 2.67 -29.31 79.05
N ASN A 103 2.58 -30.35 78.22
CA ASN A 103 2.46 -31.73 78.68
C ASN A 103 3.83 -32.40 78.98
N SER A 104 4.93 -31.69 78.73
CA SER A 104 6.31 -32.18 78.92
C SER A 104 7.04 -31.43 80.04
N ARG A 105 6.32 -30.64 80.83
CA ARG A 105 6.82 -29.91 81.99
C ARG A 105 7.58 -30.80 82.97
N ASP A 106 7.12 -32.03 83.18
CA ASP A 106 7.80 -32.98 84.08
C ASP A 106 9.17 -33.43 83.57
N LEU A 107 9.40 -33.43 82.24
CA LEU A 107 10.71 -33.74 81.64
C LEU A 107 11.68 -32.56 81.78
N LEU A 108 11.16 -31.33 81.73
CA LEU A 108 11.94 -30.09 81.94
C LEU A 108 12.50 -29.98 83.37
N ARG A 109 12.02 -30.80 84.32
CA ARG A 109 12.48 -30.83 85.71
C ARG A 109 13.73 -31.69 85.95
N SER A 110 14.29 -32.32 84.91
CA SER A 110 15.50 -33.16 84.97
C SER A 110 16.79 -32.37 84.67
N ILE A 111 17.16 -31.46 85.58
CA ILE A 111 18.30 -30.53 85.41
C ILE A 111 19.35 -30.83 86.48
N TYR A 112 20.11 -31.90 86.32
CA TYR A 112 21.29 -32.16 87.16
C TYR A 112 22.47 -32.58 86.28
N VAL A 113 23.65 -31.98 86.49
CA VAL A 113 24.90 -32.49 85.90
C VAL A 113 25.18 -33.84 86.55
N ILE A 114 25.19 -34.93 85.79
CA ILE A 114 25.36 -36.28 86.33
C ILE A 114 26.84 -36.65 86.33
N ASP A 115 27.37 -37.13 87.47
CA ASP A 115 28.73 -37.67 87.59
C ASP A 115 28.88 -38.99 86.79
N PRO A 116 29.82 -39.10 85.84
CA PRO A 116 29.96 -40.25 84.93
C PRO A 116 30.22 -41.60 85.59
N MET A 117 30.71 -41.64 86.84
CA MET A 117 30.93 -42.91 87.55
C MET A 117 29.78 -43.32 88.46
N THR A 118 28.92 -42.40 88.89
CA THR A 118 27.94 -42.67 89.96
C THR A 118 26.48 -42.44 89.58
N GLY A 119 26.21 -41.77 88.45
CA GLY A 119 24.84 -41.57 87.96
C GLY A 119 24.01 -40.59 88.81
N LYS A 120 24.66 -39.74 89.62
CA LYS A 120 24.00 -38.79 90.54
C LYS A 120 24.38 -37.32 90.25
N PRO A 121 23.55 -36.34 90.64
CA PRO A 121 23.82 -34.91 90.49
C PRO A 121 25.17 -34.48 91.11
N MET A 122 26.01 -33.77 90.36
CA MET A 122 27.23 -33.12 90.84
C MET A 122 26.84 -31.98 91.79
N MET A 123 27.55 -31.91 92.91
CA MET A 123 27.26 -31.03 94.04
C MET A 123 28.35 -29.96 94.18
N ASP A 124 27.97 -28.74 94.54
CA ASP A 124 28.87 -27.71 95.08
C ASP A 124 28.71 -27.70 96.61
N GLY A 125 29.58 -28.44 97.30
CA GLY A 125 29.37 -28.79 98.70
C GLY A 125 28.21 -29.80 98.87
N ASN A 126 27.20 -29.48 99.70
CA ASN A 126 26.04 -30.34 99.98
C ASN A 126 24.80 -30.02 99.12
N GLN A 127 24.91 -29.17 98.09
CA GLN A 127 23.78 -28.77 97.25
C GLN A 127 24.14 -28.67 95.75
N PRO A 128 23.16 -28.87 94.85
CA PRO A 128 23.33 -28.64 93.41
C PRO A 128 23.41 -27.14 93.10
N GLN A 129 24.33 -26.75 92.22
CA GLN A 129 24.66 -25.35 91.91
C GLN A 129 23.62 -24.69 90.96
N THR A 130 23.14 -23.47 91.24
CA THR A 130 22.29 -22.65 90.32
C THR A 130 22.55 -21.13 90.44
N ARG A 131 22.23 -20.34 89.39
CA ARG A 131 22.53 -18.88 89.27
C ARG A 131 21.28 -17.99 89.26
N GLY A 132 21.28 -16.95 90.11
CA GLY A 132 20.95 -15.51 89.83
C GLY A 132 19.53 -15.02 89.47
N SER A 133 19.12 -13.88 90.05
CA SER A 133 17.82 -13.18 89.86
C SER A 133 17.67 -12.34 88.58
N ASP A 134 18.74 -12.08 87.84
CA ASP A 134 18.70 -11.35 86.55
C ASP A 134 18.15 -12.20 85.39
N GLU A 135 17.98 -13.50 85.63
CA GLU A 135 17.53 -14.48 84.65
C GLU A 135 16.10 -14.23 84.18
N GLN A 136 15.20 -13.83 85.08
CA GLN A 136 13.80 -13.55 84.71
C GLN A 136 13.70 -12.50 83.61
N LYS A 137 14.43 -11.40 83.78
CA LYS A 137 14.43 -10.28 82.84
C LYS A 137 15.01 -10.70 81.49
N LEU A 138 16.06 -11.52 81.50
CA LEU A 138 16.68 -12.05 80.29
C LEU A 138 15.78 -13.06 79.56
N LEU A 139 15.11 -13.95 80.27
CA LEU A 139 14.18 -14.93 79.70
C LEU A 139 12.92 -14.26 79.15
N GLU A 140 12.40 -13.24 79.84
CA GLU A 140 11.29 -12.43 79.35
C GLU A 140 11.68 -11.63 78.10
N GLN A 141 12.87 -11.03 78.10
CA GLN A 141 13.41 -10.35 76.92
C GLN A 141 13.59 -11.31 75.74
N LEU A 142 14.10 -12.53 75.98
CA LEU A 142 14.26 -13.57 74.97
C LEU A 142 12.89 -14.01 74.41
N PHE A 143 11.91 -14.27 75.28
CA PHE A 143 10.56 -14.63 74.86
C PHE A 143 9.90 -13.53 74.02
N ASN A 144 9.97 -12.28 74.48
CA ASN A 144 9.42 -11.15 73.73
C ASN A 144 10.11 -10.99 72.37
N SER A 145 11.44 -11.14 72.32
CA SER A 145 12.20 -11.10 71.07
C SER A 145 11.80 -12.22 70.11
N ALA A 146 11.64 -13.45 70.61
CA ALA A 146 11.22 -14.61 69.81
C ALA A 146 9.78 -14.45 69.28
N LYS A 147 8.87 -13.98 70.14
CA LYS A 147 7.48 -13.68 69.77
C LYS A 147 7.41 -12.60 68.69
N GLU A 148 8.19 -11.53 68.83
CA GLU A 148 8.27 -10.48 67.82
C GLU A 148 8.87 -10.99 66.50
N GLN A 149 9.93 -11.81 66.55
CA GLN A 149 10.51 -12.44 65.36
C GLN A 149 9.48 -13.32 64.65
N GLN A 150 8.72 -14.14 65.37
CA GLN A 150 7.66 -14.98 64.79
C GLN A 150 6.55 -14.12 64.16
N THR A 151 6.18 -13.03 64.81
CA THR A 151 5.19 -12.08 64.27
C THR A 151 5.69 -11.42 62.99
N ARG A 152 6.95 -10.96 62.98
CA ARG A 152 7.58 -10.37 61.78
C ARG A 152 7.63 -11.39 60.63
N LEU A 153 8.04 -12.63 60.91
CA LEU A 153 8.07 -13.70 59.91
C LEU A 153 6.69 -13.94 59.29
N ASN A 154 5.65 -14.10 60.12
CA ASN A 154 4.29 -14.28 59.64
C ASN A 154 3.76 -13.08 58.84
N ASN A 155 4.08 -11.85 59.26
CA ASN A 155 3.75 -10.65 58.49
C ASN A 155 4.44 -10.64 57.12
N THR A 156 5.72 -11.01 57.05
CA THR A 156 6.45 -11.11 55.78
C THR A 156 5.84 -12.16 54.87
N ARG A 157 5.48 -13.34 55.40
CA ARG A 157 4.78 -14.39 54.64
C ARG A 157 3.46 -13.90 54.05
N ALA A 158 2.68 -13.16 54.84
CA ALA A 158 1.42 -12.57 54.38
C ALA A 158 1.64 -11.50 53.29
N GLN A 159 2.67 -10.66 53.44
CA GLN A 159 3.03 -9.66 52.42
C GLN A 159 3.51 -10.31 51.11
N LEU A 160 4.28 -11.41 51.19
CA LEU A 160 4.68 -12.18 50.00
C LEU A 160 3.44 -12.73 49.27
N ALA A 161 2.47 -13.29 49.99
CA ALA A 161 1.22 -13.75 49.40
C ALA A 161 0.41 -12.62 48.76
N GLU A 162 0.37 -11.43 49.36
CA GLU A 162 -0.28 -10.25 48.77
C GLU A 162 0.45 -9.78 47.49
N MET A 163 1.78 -9.75 47.51
CA MET A 163 2.59 -9.40 46.34
C MET A 163 2.40 -10.39 45.20
N ARG A 164 2.31 -11.69 45.51
CA ARG A 164 2.00 -12.73 44.51
C ARG A 164 0.63 -12.51 43.87
N LYS A 165 -0.40 -12.16 44.65
CA LYS A 165 -1.73 -11.81 44.10
C LYS A 165 -1.66 -10.61 43.15
N LYS A 166 -0.96 -9.54 43.54
CA LYS A 166 -0.76 -8.38 42.66
C LYS A 166 0.00 -8.74 41.38
N LEU A 167 1.01 -9.62 41.50
CA LEU A 167 1.73 -10.15 40.35
C LEU A 167 0.80 -10.94 39.42
N GLU A 168 -0.07 -11.77 39.97
CA GLU A 168 -1.08 -12.52 39.22
C GLU A 168 -2.04 -11.58 38.47
N GLU A 169 -2.55 -10.54 39.14
CA GLU A 169 -3.40 -9.51 38.52
C GLU A 169 -2.69 -8.82 37.35
N VAL A 170 -1.43 -8.38 37.55
CA VAL A 170 -0.63 -7.74 36.50
C VAL A 170 -0.37 -8.69 35.33
N VAL A 171 -0.11 -9.97 35.59
CA VAL A 171 0.08 -10.96 34.54
C VAL A 171 -1.22 -11.21 33.76
N GLN A 172 -2.37 -11.28 34.44
CA GLN A 172 -3.66 -11.40 33.78
C GLN A 172 -3.95 -10.20 32.87
N GLU A 173 -3.65 -8.97 33.33
CA GLU A 173 -3.77 -7.76 32.52
C GLU A 173 -2.83 -7.80 31.31
N LEU A 174 -1.55 -8.17 31.49
CA LEU A 174 -0.61 -8.31 30.39
C LEU A 174 -1.06 -9.35 29.35
N ASN A 175 -1.58 -10.48 29.81
CA ASN A 175 -2.11 -11.54 28.95
C ASN A 175 -3.35 -11.11 28.16
N LYS A 176 -4.09 -10.12 28.65
CA LYS A 176 -5.20 -9.50 27.92
C LYS A 176 -4.71 -8.46 26.91
N ILE A 177 -3.78 -7.59 27.31
CA ILE A 177 -3.29 -6.46 26.49
C ILE A 177 -2.42 -6.95 25.33
N LYS A 178 -1.56 -7.95 25.53
CA LYS A 178 -0.64 -8.43 24.48
C LYS A 178 -1.37 -8.90 23.20
N PRO A 179 -2.42 -9.74 23.26
CA PRO A 179 -3.21 -10.10 22.08
C PRO A 179 -3.88 -8.91 21.41
N GLU A 180 -4.42 -7.96 22.18
CA GLU A 180 -5.01 -6.73 21.64
C GLU A 180 -3.96 -5.91 20.87
N ALA A 181 -2.77 -5.74 21.45
CA ALA A 181 -1.66 -5.03 20.81
C ALA A 181 -1.16 -5.71 19.52
N ARG A 182 -1.17 -7.05 19.44
CA ARG A 182 -0.85 -7.79 18.19
C ARG A 182 -1.89 -7.51 17.11
N LYS A 183 -3.18 -7.53 17.45
CA LYS A 183 -4.29 -7.20 16.53
C LYS A 183 -4.23 -5.75 16.04
N ASP A 184 -3.89 -4.83 16.93
CA ASP A 184 -3.72 -3.42 16.57
C ASP A 184 -2.56 -3.24 15.58
N LYS A 185 -1.42 -3.91 15.80
CA LYS A 185 -0.30 -3.89 14.85
C LYS A 185 -0.70 -4.42 13.46
N VAL A 186 -1.41 -5.55 13.40
CA VAL A 186 -1.94 -6.07 12.12
C VAL A 186 -2.83 -5.05 11.43
N THR A 187 -3.72 -4.40 12.19
CA THR A 187 -4.63 -3.37 11.67
C THR A 187 -3.88 -2.14 11.17
N ILE A 188 -2.82 -1.71 11.87
CA ILE A 188 -1.98 -0.59 11.46
C ILE A 188 -1.25 -0.91 10.16
N ASP A 189 -0.68 -2.11 10.02
CA ASP A 189 0.02 -2.52 8.80
C ASP A 189 -0.92 -2.61 7.59
N ASP A 190 -2.14 -3.11 7.77
CA ASP A 190 -3.16 -3.12 6.72
C ASP A 190 -3.55 -1.69 6.31
N LYS A 191 -3.78 -0.80 7.28
CA LYS A 191 -4.04 0.62 7.02
C LYS A 191 -2.90 1.31 6.29
N ASN A 192 -1.66 1.07 6.68
CA ASN A 192 -0.48 1.62 6.01
C ASN A 192 -0.39 1.13 4.56
N THR A 193 -0.68 -0.15 4.32
CA THR A 193 -0.73 -0.72 2.97
C THR A 193 -1.84 -0.06 2.13
N ARG A 194 -3.01 0.21 2.72
CA ARG A 194 -4.11 0.90 2.02
C ARG A 194 -3.78 2.37 1.74
N ILE A 195 -3.13 3.06 2.66
CA ILE A 195 -2.67 4.44 2.47
C ILE A 195 -1.69 4.50 1.30
N ALA A 196 -0.68 3.63 1.26
CA ALA A 196 0.29 3.58 0.16
C ALA A 196 -0.39 3.39 -1.21
N LYS A 197 -1.39 2.49 -1.31
CA LYS A 197 -2.18 2.30 -2.54
C LYS A 197 -2.97 3.56 -2.93
N LEU A 198 -3.59 4.24 -1.97
CA LEU A 198 -4.34 5.46 -2.23
C LEU A 198 -3.44 6.62 -2.66
N GLU A 199 -2.22 6.70 -2.13
CA GLU A 199 -1.22 7.69 -2.57
C GLU A 199 -0.78 7.44 -4.01
N GLU A 200 -0.58 6.18 -4.40
CA GLU A 200 -0.29 5.80 -5.80
C GLU A 200 -1.47 6.13 -6.74
N GLU A 201 -2.69 5.75 -6.38
CA GLU A 201 -3.91 6.07 -7.13
C GLU A 201 -4.09 7.59 -7.30
N LYS A 202 -3.78 8.37 -6.25
CA LYS A 202 -3.83 9.83 -6.29
C LYS A 202 -2.78 10.39 -7.26
N ALA A 203 -1.55 9.89 -7.23
CA ALA A 203 -0.49 10.34 -8.14
C ALA A 203 -0.87 10.08 -9.60
N LEU A 204 -1.44 8.91 -9.90
CA LEU A 204 -1.94 8.58 -11.24
C LEU A 204 -3.05 9.54 -11.69
N CYS A 205 -4.04 9.80 -10.83
CA CYS A 205 -5.10 10.78 -11.11
C CYS A 205 -4.53 12.19 -11.38
N GLU A 206 -3.54 12.63 -10.58
CA GLU A 206 -2.90 13.94 -10.76
C GLU A 206 -2.18 14.05 -12.11
N ASP A 207 -1.51 12.98 -12.55
CA ASP A 207 -0.85 12.95 -13.85
C ASP A 207 -1.84 12.89 -15.02
N GLU A 208 -2.95 12.16 -14.89
CA GLU A 208 -4.05 12.21 -15.85
C GLU A 208 -4.65 13.61 -15.98
N ILE A 209 -4.86 14.32 -14.85
CA ILE A 209 -5.33 15.71 -14.85
C ILE A 209 -4.36 16.62 -15.61
N LYS A 210 -3.04 16.49 -15.38
CA LYS A 210 -2.04 17.27 -16.11
C LYS A 210 -2.10 16.99 -17.62
N LYS A 211 -2.20 15.71 -18.01
CA LYS A 211 -2.31 15.30 -19.41
C LYS A 211 -3.56 15.89 -20.08
N LEU A 212 -4.72 15.78 -19.44
CA LEU A 212 -5.97 16.33 -19.94
C LEU A 212 -5.92 17.85 -20.07
N LYS A 213 -5.33 18.56 -19.09
CA LYS A 213 -5.11 20.02 -19.20
C LYS A 213 -4.25 20.37 -20.41
N GLY A 214 -3.16 19.65 -20.65
CA GLY A 214 -2.32 19.84 -21.83
C GLY A 214 -3.08 19.62 -23.15
N GLN A 215 -3.95 18.61 -23.21
CA GLN A 215 -4.80 18.36 -24.38
C GLN A 215 -5.82 19.50 -24.59
N ILE A 216 -6.41 20.02 -23.52
CA ILE A 216 -7.33 21.17 -23.59
C ILE A 216 -6.61 22.41 -24.13
N ASP A 217 -5.40 22.69 -23.65
CA ASP A 217 -4.61 23.83 -24.11
C ASP A 217 -4.27 23.73 -25.60
N GLU A 218 -3.92 22.53 -26.07
CA GLU A 218 -3.62 22.29 -27.48
C GLU A 218 -4.87 22.46 -28.37
N LEU A 219 -5.99 21.86 -27.98
CA LEU A 219 -7.26 22.03 -28.68
C LEU A 219 -7.71 23.50 -28.71
N ASN A 220 -7.48 24.26 -27.64
CA ASN A 220 -7.78 25.68 -27.62
C ASN A 220 -6.93 26.49 -28.61
N ARG A 221 -5.64 26.13 -28.78
CA ARG A 221 -4.77 26.73 -29.79
C ARG A 221 -5.25 26.40 -31.19
N GLU A 222 -5.62 25.14 -31.45
CA GLU A 222 -6.16 24.70 -32.74
C GLU A 222 -7.47 25.44 -33.08
N ILE A 223 -8.39 25.56 -32.11
CA ILE A 223 -9.63 26.36 -32.26
C ILE A 223 -9.32 27.81 -32.62
N THR A 224 -8.27 28.38 -32.04
CA THR A 224 -7.88 29.78 -32.28
C THR A 224 -7.31 29.93 -33.69
N SER A 225 -6.39 29.04 -34.09
CA SER A 225 -5.83 29.00 -35.45
C SER A 225 -6.93 28.85 -36.51
N LEU A 226 -7.84 27.89 -36.32
CA LEU A 226 -8.95 27.67 -37.24
C LEU A 226 -9.90 28.87 -37.31
N ARG A 227 -10.13 29.58 -36.19
CA ARG A 227 -10.89 30.84 -36.21
C ARG A 227 -10.22 31.91 -37.05
N ASP A 228 -8.91 32.07 -36.92
CA ASP A 228 -8.14 33.06 -37.68
C ASP A 228 -8.12 32.72 -39.17
N GLU A 229 -7.98 31.44 -39.52
CA GLU A 229 -8.09 30.94 -40.89
C GLU A 229 -9.48 31.20 -41.49
N VAL A 230 -10.55 30.90 -40.74
CA VAL A 230 -11.93 31.18 -41.17
C VAL A 230 -12.16 32.66 -41.39
N GLN A 231 -11.64 33.52 -40.51
CA GLN A 231 -11.76 34.97 -40.66
C GLN A 231 -10.99 35.47 -41.89
N THR A 232 -9.80 34.93 -42.14
CA THR A 232 -8.99 35.27 -43.32
C THR A 232 -9.71 34.85 -44.61
N ALA A 233 -10.18 33.61 -44.70
CA ALA A 233 -10.95 33.12 -45.84
C ALA A 233 -12.23 33.93 -46.08
N LYS A 234 -12.90 34.38 -45.02
CA LYS A 234 -14.07 35.26 -45.13
C LYS A 234 -13.70 36.61 -45.77
N ASN A 235 -12.62 37.24 -45.31
CA ASN A 235 -12.13 38.50 -45.87
C ASN A 235 -11.75 38.36 -47.35
N GLU A 236 -11.05 37.28 -47.71
CA GLU A 236 -10.72 36.96 -49.11
C GLU A 236 -11.96 36.75 -49.98
N THR A 237 -12.98 36.06 -49.44
CA THR A 237 -14.25 35.84 -50.13
C THR A 237 -14.99 37.17 -50.37
N GLU A 238 -14.98 38.08 -49.40
CA GLU A 238 -15.55 39.42 -49.56
C GLU A 238 -14.80 40.24 -50.62
N ALA A 239 -13.46 40.23 -50.59
CA ALA A 239 -12.64 40.89 -51.60
C ALA A 239 -12.89 40.34 -53.02
N ALA A 240 -12.94 39.02 -53.17
CA ALA A 240 -13.23 38.37 -54.45
C ALA A 240 -14.63 38.73 -54.98
N LYS A 241 -15.64 38.84 -54.09
CA LYS A 241 -16.98 39.31 -54.47
C LYS A 241 -16.96 40.76 -54.98
N GLU A 242 -16.19 41.63 -54.36
CA GLU A 242 -16.03 43.02 -54.83
C GLU A 242 -15.34 43.09 -56.19
N GLU A 243 -14.28 42.30 -56.40
CA GLU A 243 -13.62 42.19 -57.71
C GLU A 243 -14.55 41.65 -58.78
N LEU A 244 -15.31 40.59 -58.48
CA LEU A 244 -16.30 40.03 -59.38
C LEU A 244 -17.34 41.09 -59.78
N ALA A 245 -17.83 41.89 -58.83
CA ALA A 245 -18.77 42.97 -59.11
C ALA A 245 -18.17 44.08 -59.99
N LYS A 246 -16.89 44.43 -59.79
CA LYS A 246 -16.17 45.38 -60.66
C LYS A 246 -16.03 44.82 -62.07
N GLU A 247 -15.66 43.56 -62.20
CA GLU A 247 -15.45 42.92 -63.50
C GLU A 247 -16.78 42.78 -64.24
N GLN A 248 -17.87 42.37 -63.57
CA GLN A 248 -19.22 42.36 -64.14
C GLN A 248 -19.63 43.73 -64.69
N LYS A 249 -19.33 44.82 -63.98
CA LYS A 249 -19.59 46.19 -64.48
C LYS A 249 -18.78 46.48 -65.75
N LYS A 250 -17.49 46.13 -65.78
CA LYS A 250 -16.67 46.28 -67.00
C LYS A 250 -17.23 45.44 -68.15
N THR A 251 -17.66 44.21 -67.89
CA THR A 251 -18.24 43.34 -68.91
C THR A 251 -19.52 43.93 -69.47
N GLU A 252 -20.40 44.51 -68.64
CA GLU A 252 -21.59 45.22 -69.13
C GLU A 252 -21.23 46.47 -69.93
N GLN A 253 -20.24 47.26 -69.50
CA GLN A 253 -19.74 48.39 -70.29
C GLN A 253 -19.21 47.95 -71.64
N LEU A 254 -18.40 46.88 -71.68
CA LEU A 254 -17.88 46.30 -72.92
C LEU A 254 -19.02 45.76 -73.80
N LYS A 255 -20.04 45.11 -73.24
CA LYS A 255 -21.22 44.68 -74.00
C LYS A 255 -21.97 45.87 -74.62
N MET A 256 -22.13 46.96 -73.88
CA MET A 256 -22.74 48.18 -74.44
C MET A 256 -21.90 48.75 -75.58
N LEU A 257 -20.58 48.83 -75.39
CA LEU A 257 -19.65 49.35 -76.40
C LEU A 257 -19.61 48.45 -77.64
N VAL A 258 -19.67 47.13 -77.48
CA VAL A 258 -19.82 46.17 -78.59
C VAL A 258 -21.16 46.33 -79.28
N LYS A 259 -22.27 46.52 -78.55
CA LYS A 259 -23.58 46.81 -79.17
C LYS A 259 -23.54 48.11 -79.98
N GLU A 260 -22.88 49.14 -79.47
CA GLU A 260 -22.69 50.42 -80.16
C GLU A 260 -21.82 50.24 -81.41
N LEU A 261 -20.70 49.52 -81.31
CA LEU A 261 -19.86 49.17 -82.47
C LEU A 261 -20.58 48.29 -83.48
N ILE A 262 -21.44 47.37 -83.06
CA ILE A 262 -22.29 46.56 -83.96
C ILE A 262 -23.37 47.45 -84.60
N ALA A 263 -23.95 48.39 -83.87
CA ALA A 263 -24.89 49.36 -84.43
C ALA A 263 -24.20 50.30 -85.44
N GLU A 264 -22.98 50.76 -85.15
CA GLU A 264 -22.14 51.54 -86.05
C GLU A 264 -21.65 50.70 -87.26
N ALA A 265 -21.32 49.43 -87.05
CA ALA A 265 -20.95 48.50 -88.11
C ALA A 265 -22.17 48.16 -88.99
N ASN A 266 -23.35 47.98 -88.42
CA ASN A 266 -24.61 47.82 -89.16
C ASN A 266 -25.00 49.11 -89.91
N ALA A 267 -24.62 50.29 -89.38
CA ALA A 267 -24.74 51.55 -90.10
C ALA A 267 -23.67 51.76 -91.20
N ARG A 268 -22.55 51.01 -91.15
CA ARG A 268 -21.43 51.09 -92.11
C ARG A 268 -21.28 49.88 -93.05
N ALA A 269 -22.07 48.82 -92.90
CA ALA A 269 -21.97 47.61 -93.70
C ALA A 269 -23.18 47.39 -94.61
N SER A 270 -23.29 48.25 -95.64
CA SER A 270 -23.61 47.72 -96.97
C SER A 270 -22.33 47.05 -97.48
N LYS A 271 -22.43 45.75 -97.79
CA LYS A 271 -21.41 44.88 -98.41
C LYS A 271 -20.32 44.34 -97.48
N GLY A 272 -20.23 43.01 -97.48
CA GLY A 272 -18.97 42.30 -97.27
C GLY A 272 -19.01 41.19 -96.23
N GLY A 273 -19.85 40.18 -96.44
CA GLY A 273 -19.76 38.94 -95.69
C GLY A 273 -18.45 38.21 -95.96
N ARG A 274 -17.80 37.72 -94.90
CA ARG A 274 -16.80 36.65 -94.98
C ARG A 274 -17.25 35.51 -94.07
N SER A 275 -17.78 34.49 -94.72
CA SER A 275 -18.12 33.20 -94.15
C SER A 275 -16.82 32.40 -93.95
N ALA A 276 -16.61 31.90 -92.74
CA ALA A 276 -15.58 30.91 -92.45
C ALA A 276 -16.05 29.55 -93.00
N VAL A 277 -15.16 28.84 -93.70
CA VAL A 277 -15.43 27.52 -94.29
C VAL A 277 -15.60 26.50 -93.17
N THR A 278 -16.80 25.92 -93.04
CA THR A 278 -17.16 24.93 -92.02
C THR A 278 -17.31 23.50 -92.55
N SER A 279 -17.00 23.22 -93.82
CA SER A 279 -17.12 21.88 -94.40
C SER A 279 -16.10 21.59 -95.51
N ILE A 280 -15.63 20.35 -95.56
CA ILE A 280 -14.86 19.77 -96.68
C ILE A 280 -15.77 18.88 -97.54
N THR A 281 -15.35 18.52 -98.75
CA THR A 281 -16.16 17.69 -99.66
C THR A 281 -16.25 16.25 -99.16
N ASN A 282 -17.36 15.56 -99.45
CA ASN A 282 -17.55 14.18 -99.00
C ASN A 282 -16.62 13.21 -99.74
N GLY A 283 -16.09 12.20 -99.05
CA GLY A 283 -15.27 11.14 -99.66
C GLY A 283 -14.13 10.63 -98.78
N ASP A 284 -13.36 9.68 -99.29
CA ASP A 284 -12.18 9.10 -98.62
C ASP A 284 -11.03 10.11 -98.62
N LYS A 285 -10.58 10.54 -97.44
CA LYS A 285 -9.60 11.62 -97.24
C LYS A 285 -8.20 11.14 -96.85
N GLY A 286 -8.08 9.90 -96.39
CA GLY A 286 -6.81 9.38 -95.94
C GLY A 286 -6.92 8.03 -95.26
N LYS A 287 -5.80 7.59 -94.68
CA LYS A 287 -5.71 6.33 -93.94
C LYS A 287 -4.94 6.49 -92.64
N ILE A 288 -5.27 5.69 -91.64
CA ILE A 288 -4.57 5.64 -90.37
C ILE A 288 -3.24 4.89 -90.54
N VAL A 289 -2.13 5.55 -90.21
CA VAL A 289 -0.79 4.96 -90.25
C VAL A 289 -0.38 4.41 -88.89
N HIS A 290 -0.87 5.02 -87.82
CA HIS A 290 -0.63 4.61 -86.44
C HIS A 290 -1.84 4.94 -85.57
N ALA A 291 -2.21 4.03 -84.68
CA ALA A 291 -3.29 4.22 -83.72
C ALA A 291 -2.82 3.82 -82.32
N ASP A 292 -3.03 4.71 -81.36
CA ASP A 292 -2.78 4.48 -79.95
C ASP A 292 -4.06 4.75 -79.17
N ASN A 293 -4.85 3.68 -79.00
CA ASN A 293 -6.13 3.75 -78.31
C ASN A 293 -5.98 3.93 -76.78
N ASN A 294 -4.78 3.74 -76.20
CA ASN A 294 -4.57 3.98 -74.77
C ASN A 294 -4.38 5.47 -74.47
N PHE A 295 -3.71 6.18 -75.37
CA PHE A 295 -3.50 7.63 -75.28
C PHE A 295 -4.51 8.44 -76.13
N MET A 296 -5.52 7.77 -76.69
CA MET A 296 -6.63 8.35 -77.46
C MET A 296 -6.17 9.23 -78.64
N TYR A 297 -5.14 8.81 -79.38
CA TYR A 297 -4.69 9.53 -80.58
C TYR A 297 -4.38 8.60 -81.75
N VAL A 298 -4.49 9.13 -82.95
CA VAL A 298 -4.11 8.47 -84.21
C VAL A 298 -3.29 9.42 -85.09
N ILE A 299 -2.44 8.84 -85.94
CA ILE A 299 -1.72 9.56 -86.98
C ILE A 299 -2.31 9.16 -88.32
N VAL A 300 -2.88 10.13 -89.02
CA VAL A 300 -3.52 9.95 -90.32
C VAL A 300 -2.63 10.48 -91.42
N GLU A 301 -2.46 9.69 -92.48
CA GLU A 301 -1.93 10.13 -93.77
C GLU A 301 -3.08 10.58 -94.66
N PHE A 302 -3.16 11.89 -94.91
CA PHE A 302 -4.15 12.46 -95.80
C PHE A 302 -3.67 12.44 -97.26
N SER A 303 -4.59 12.33 -98.21
CA SER A 303 -4.28 12.50 -99.63
C SER A 303 -3.91 13.95 -99.93
N ASP A 304 -3.11 14.17 -100.99
CA ASP A 304 -2.72 15.52 -101.43
C ASP A 304 -3.93 16.42 -101.72
N GLU A 305 -5.01 15.84 -102.23
CA GLU A 305 -6.28 16.51 -102.50
C GLU A 305 -6.96 16.94 -101.20
N ALA A 306 -7.04 16.05 -100.20
CA ALA A 306 -7.66 16.36 -98.91
C ALA A 306 -6.90 17.44 -98.12
N ILE A 307 -5.57 17.46 -98.18
CA ILE A 307 -4.79 18.51 -97.51
C ILE A 307 -4.94 19.86 -98.21
N LYS A 308 -5.04 19.90 -99.55
CA LYS A 308 -5.34 21.13 -100.28
C LYS A 308 -6.72 21.69 -99.91
N GLU A 309 -7.71 20.84 -99.67
CA GLU A 309 -9.01 21.29 -99.17
C GLU A 309 -8.93 21.86 -97.75
N LEU A 310 -8.19 21.20 -96.86
CA LEU A 310 -8.03 21.62 -95.45
C LEU A 310 -7.19 22.89 -95.31
N LYS A 311 -6.13 23.05 -96.12
CA LYS A 311 -5.11 24.10 -95.95
C LYS A 311 -5.01 25.10 -97.09
N GLY A 312 -5.80 24.95 -98.15
CA GLY A 312 -5.70 25.73 -99.39
C GLY A 312 -4.56 25.24 -100.30
N GLU A 313 -4.56 25.69 -101.55
CA GLU A 313 -3.58 25.26 -102.58
C GLU A 313 -2.12 25.49 -102.18
N ASP A 314 -1.85 26.53 -101.37
CA ASP A 314 -0.51 26.89 -100.88
C ASP A 314 -0.16 26.31 -99.50
N PHE A 315 -1.01 25.43 -98.93
CA PHE A 315 -0.83 24.83 -97.60
C PHE A 315 -0.65 25.83 -96.44
N SER A 316 -1.09 27.07 -96.62
CA SER A 316 -0.84 28.21 -95.73
C SER A 316 -1.96 28.46 -94.72
N ARG A 317 -3.14 27.87 -94.90
CA ARG A 317 -4.26 28.07 -93.97
C ARG A 317 -4.05 27.27 -92.68
N PRO A 318 -4.50 27.80 -91.53
CA PRO A 318 -4.49 27.05 -90.28
C PRO A 318 -5.39 25.81 -90.41
N LEU A 319 -5.01 24.74 -89.72
CA LEU A 319 -5.79 23.51 -89.70
C LEU A 319 -7.17 23.78 -89.08
N PRO A 320 -8.28 23.47 -89.78
CA PRO A 320 -9.61 23.65 -89.22
C PRO A 320 -9.87 22.64 -88.09
N MET A 321 -10.62 23.06 -87.08
CA MET A 321 -11.14 22.15 -86.05
C MET A 321 -12.33 21.37 -86.62
N LEU A 322 -12.03 20.31 -87.36
CA LEU A 322 -13.04 19.45 -87.99
C LEU A 322 -13.01 18.04 -87.38
N GLU A 323 -14.16 17.40 -87.37
CA GLU A 323 -14.32 16.00 -86.99
C GLU A 323 -14.56 15.17 -88.24
N LEU A 324 -13.90 14.02 -88.32
CA LEU A 324 -13.99 13.11 -89.46
C LEU A 324 -14.34 11.71 -88.99
N SER A 325 -15.07 11.01 -89.84
CA SER A 325 -15.51 9.65 -89.59
C SER A 325 -14.44 8.64 -90.02
N VAL A 326 -14.33 7.52 -89.31
CA VAL A 326 -13.38 6.44 -89.59
C VAL A 326 -14.12 5.18 -90.02
N ARG A 327 -13.72 4.60 -91.14
CA ARG A 327 -14.34 3.44 -91.77
C ARG A 327 -13.35 2.29 -91.93
N ARG A 328 -13.80 1.05 -91.68
CA ARG A 328 -13.02 -0.17 -91.91
C ARG A 328 -13.78 -1.11 -92.84
N ASN A 329 -13.23 -1.34 -94.03
CA ASN A 329 -13.83 -2.25 -95.00
C ASN A 329 -13.98 -3.66 -94.39
N GLY A 330 -15.19 -4.22 -94.43
CA GLY A 330 -15.51 -5.54 -93.86
C GLY A 330 -15.81 -5.54 -92.35
N TYR A 331 -15.83 -4.38 -91.69
CA TYR A 331 -16.38 -4.26 -90.34
C TYR A 331 -17.92 -4.16 -90.40
N ALA A 332 -18.62 -4.89 -89.53
CA ALA A 332 -20.08 -4.90 -89.45
C ALA A 332 -20.53 -4.48 -88.04
N GLY A 333 -20.35 -3.19 -87.73
CA GLY A 333 -20.82 -2.56 -86.49
C GLY A 333 -22.29 -2.12 -86.55
N GLN A 334 -22.75 -1.49 -85.47
CA GLN A 334 -24.11 -0.92 -85.39
C GLN A 334 -24.36 0.18 -86.44
N ALA A 335 -23.31 0.90 -86.88
CA ALA A 335 -23.39 1.88 -87.96
C ALA A 335 -22.75 1.39 -89.28
N GLY A 336 -22.76 0.08 -89.53
CA GLY A 336 -22.16 -0.52 -90.73
C GLY A 336 -20.64 -0.57 -90.67
N GLU A 337 -19.96 -0.06 -91.69
CA GLU A 337 -18.49 -0.07 -91.80
C GLU A 337 -17.80 1.01 -90.94
N LEU A 338 -18.56 1.88 -90.26
CA LEU A 338 -18.04 2.99 -89.47
C LEU A 338 -17.57 2.52 -88.09
N VAL A 339 -16.32 2.80 -87.77
CA VAL A 339 -15.61 2.32 -86.57
C VAL A 339 -15.55 3.39 -85.48
N GLY A 340 -15.40 4.66 -85.86
CA GLY A 340 -15.26 5.75 -84.90
C GLY A 340 -15.24 7.14 -85.54
N ARG A 341 -14.99 8.16 -84.71
CA ARG A 341 -14.73 9.54 -85.17
C ARG A 341 -13.44 10.08 -84.58
N ILE A 342 -12.80 10.96 -85.33
CA ILE A 342 -11.55 11.61 -84.94
C ILE A 342 -11.65 13.12 -85.08
N ARG A 343 -10.91 13.87 -84.27
CA ARG A 343 -10.81 15.33 -84.37
C ARG A 343 -9.40 15.76 -84.74
N LEU A 344 -9.28 16.63 -85.75
CA LEU A 344 -7.98 17.17 -86.18
C LEU A 344 -7.35 18.01 -85.06
N ARG A 345 -6.11 17.70 -84.66
CA ARG A 345 -5.40 18.42 -83.58
C ARG A 345 -4.16 19.15 -84.07
N GLN A 346 -3.19 18.43 -84.62
CA GLN A 346 -1.86 18.97 -84.88
C GLN A 346 -1.27 18.42 -86.19
N GLU A 347 -0.74 19.32 -87.02
CA GLU A 347 -0.01 18.94 -88.22
C GLU A 347 1.44 18.53 -87.93
N VAL A 348 1.96 17.62 -88.75
CA VAL A 348 3.39 17.28 -88.79
C VAL A 348 4.05 18.07 -89.92
N LYS A 349 4.97 18.99 -89.58
CA LYS A 349 5.63 19.86 -90.56
C LYS A 349 6.33 19.05 -91.66
N GLY A 350 6.04 19.39 -92.92
CA GLY A 350 6.70 18.81 -94.10
C GLY A 350 6.24 17.40 -94.50
N LYS A 351 5.17 16.87 -93.87
CA LYS A 351 4.56 15.59 -94.24
C LYS A 351 3.04 15.72 -94.28
N ASN A 352 2.40 14.83 -95.01
CA ASN A 352 0.93 14.74 -95.10
C ASN A 352 0.31 14.04 -93.87
N PHE A 353 0.92 14.22 -92.70
CA PHE A 353 0.48 13.58 -91.47
C PHE A 353 -0.18 14.59 -90.53
N ILE A 354 -1.32 14.19 -89.99
CA ILE A 354 -2.03 14.96 -88.97
C ILE A 354 -2.29 14.03 -87.78
N ILE A 355 -1.92 14.52 -86.61
CA ILE A 355 -2.25 13.91 -85.32
C ILE A 355 -3.70 14.28 -85.01
N CYS A 356 -4.52 13.28 -84.81
CA CYS A 356 -5.94 13.42 -84.52
C CYS A 356 -6.29 12.74 -83.20
N ASP A 357 -7.25 13.30 -82.49
CA ASP A 357 -7.78 12.72 -81.26
C ASP A 357 -8.88 11.73 -81.57
N ILE A 358 -8.89 10.60 -80.86
CA ILE A 358 -9.99 9.63 -80.92
C ILE A 358 -11.13 10.16 -80.07
N LEU A 359 -12.33 10.28 -80.65
CA LEU A 359 -13.52 10.66 -79.92
C LEU A 359 -14.15 9.40 -79.32
N GLY A 360 -13.77 9.06 -78.08
CA GLY A 360 -14.20 7.83 -77.41
C GLY A 360 -15.72 7.69 -77.24
N GLU A 361 -16.47 8.79 -77.24
CA GLU A 361 -17.94 8.77 -77.20
C GLU A 361 -18.59 8.21 -78.49
N TRP A 362 -17.82 8.14 -79.59
CA TRP A 362 -18.28 7.71 -80.91
C TRP A 362 -17.57 6.45 -81.42
N GLU A 363 -16.85 5.73 -80.56
CA GLU A 363 -16.08 4.54 -80.91
C GLU A 363 -16.92 3.25 -80.80
N GLN A 364 -17.02 2.48 -81.89
CA GLN A 364 -17.66 1.16 -81.90
C GLN A 364 -16.65 0.02 -81.75
N ALA A 365 -15.41 0.23 -82.19
CA ALA A 365 -14.27 -0.65 -81.98
C ALA A 365 -12.96 0.14 -82.02
N LYS A 366 -11.89 -0.46 -81.49
CA LYS A 366 -10.55 0.14 -81.47
C LYS A 366 -10.07 0.46 -82.87
N LEU A 367 -9.56 1.68 -83.05
CA LEU A 367 -8.98 2.12 -84.31
C LEU A 367 -7.67 1.39 -84.59
N GLU A 368 -7.46 1.00 -85.84
CA GLU A 368 -6.32 0.21 -86.29
C GLU A 368 -5.61 0.86 -87.48
N LYS A 369 -4.35 0.45 -87.68
CA LYS A 369 -3.59 0.85 -88.85
C LYS A 369 -4.27 0.31 -90.11
N GLY A 370 -4.54 1.19 -91.07
CA GLY A 370 -5.20 0.86 -92.33
C GLY A 370 -6.66 1.30 -92.41
N ASP A 371 -7.27 1.74 -91.31
CA ASP A 371 -8.62 2.32 -91.33
C ASP A 371 -8.67 3.60 -92.17
N ILE A 372 -9.78 3.82 -92.87
CA ILE A 372 -9.97 4.89 -93.86
C ILE A 372 -10.67 6.08 -93.19
N ILE A 373 -10.15 7.28 -93.41
CA ILE A 373 -10.79 8.53 -92.97
C ILE A 373 -11.76 9.01 -94.03
N VAL A 374 -12.98 9.31 -93.63
CA VAL A 374 -14.08 9.72 -94.49
C VAL A 374 -14.63 11.05 -93.99
N ALA A 375 -14.85 11.97 -94.91
CA ALA A 375 -15.66 13.16 -94.68
C ALA A 375 -17.11 12.86 -95.06
N ASP A 376 -18.01 12.95 -94.08
CA ASP A 376 -19.46 12.77 -94.21
C ASP A 376 -20.24 14.09 -94.35
#